data_AF-A0A2X2JRY5-F1
#
_entry.id   AF-A0A2X2JRY5-F1
#
_cell.length_a   1.000
_cell.length_b   1.000
_cell.length_c   1.000
_cell.angle_alpha   90.00
_cell.angle_beta   90.00
_cell.angle_gamma   90.00
#
_symmetry.space_group_name_H-M   'P 1'
#
loop_
_entity.id
_entity.type
_entity.pdbx_description
1 polymer ?
#
loop_
_entity_poly.entity_id
_entity_poly.type
_entity_poly.pdbx_seq_one_letter_code
_entity_poly.pdbx_strand_id
1 'polypeptide(L)'
;MVITVFIAEELPMDITANGNEWLLREYKKSDKLIIKELNNPDSGLKPFPLKPSKIEEDYPVWDGGGLTSEMEDEILKLENSGVIEGYYDTADNQYGHKLGGYPSFCQPGVYFGNDFEFVFQIASDDKANLNIVDSGTMYFAKNAKTEEWNFYCAFY
;
A
#
# COMPACT_ATOMS: atom_id res chain seq x y z
N MET A 1 -1.47 13.88 12.48
CA MET A 1 -0.15 13.36 12.04
C MET A 1 -0.03 13.70 10.56
N VAL A 2 1.16 14.08 10.10
CA VAL A 2 1.46 14.23 8.67
C VAL A 2 2.53 13.21 8.33
N ILE A 3 2.36 12.53 7.20
CA ILE A 3 3.37 11.64 6.64
C ILE A 3 3.86 12.30 5.36
N THR A 4 5.18 12.28 5.15
CA THR A 4 5.78 12.68 3.87
C THR A 4 6.68 11.57 3.40
N VAL A 5 6.45 11.11 2.17
CA VAL A 5 7.25 10.09 1.50
C VAL A 5 8.08 10.75 0.42
N PHE A 6 9.36 10.46 0.42
CA PHE A 6 10.33 10.82 -0.61
C PHE A 6 10.76 9.52 -1.29
N ILE A 7 10.79 9.51 -2.62
CA ILE A 7 11.03 8.33 -3.42
C ILE A 7 12.06 8.70 -4.49
N ALA A 8 13.09 7.87 -4.65
CA ALA A 8 14.04 8.00 -5.75
C ALA A 8 13.39 7.58 -7.09
N GLU A 9 14.01 7.93 -8.20
CA GLU A 9 13.56 7.48 -9.53
C GLU A 9 13.67 5.95 -9.67
N GLU A 10 14.75 5.38 -9.16
CA GLU A 10 14.96 3.93 -9.09
C GLU A 10 14.35 3.39 -7.78
N LEU A 11 13.34 2.52 -7.91
CA LEU A 11 12.68 1.91 -6.77
C LEU A 11 13.41 0.67 -6.28
N PRO A 12 13.45 0.41 -4.96
CA PRO A 12 13.85 -0.89 -4.45
C PRO A 12 12.92 -2.01 -4.96
N MET A 13 13.51 -3.12 -5.40
CA MET A 13 12.75 -4.27 -5.93
C MET A 13 12.35 -5.27 -4.82
N ASP A 14 13.11 -5.29 -3.73
CA ASP A 14 12.86 -6.13 -2.56
C ASP A 14 12.28 -5.32 -1.40
N ILE A 15 11.76 -6.02 -0.39
CA ILE A 15 11.33 -5.38 0.87
C ILE A 15 12.51 -4.63 1.47
N THR A 16 12.34 -3.31 1.62
CA THR A 16 13.45 -2.42 1.96
C THR A 16 13.06 -1.51 3.13
N ALA A 17 13.94 -1.42 4.12
CA ALA A 17 13.78 -0.54 5.26
C ALA A 17 13.90 0.94 4.86
N ASN A 18 13.28 1.80 5.66
CA ASN A 18 13.30 3.26 5.46
C ASN A 18 14.72 3.84 5.35
N GLY A 19 15.01 4.58 4.28
CA GLY A 19 16.27 5.30 4.08
C GLY A 19 17.14 4.84 2.90
N ASN A 20 16.77 3.78 2.18
CA ASN A 20 17.51 3.29 1.02
C ASN A 20 16.70 3.46 -0.27
N GLU A 21 17.01 4.48 -1.09
CA GLU A 21 16.24 4.92 -2.27
C GLU A 21 14.78 5.37 -2.00
N TRP A 22 14.39 5.40 -0.73
CA TRP A 22 13.17 6.05 -0.27
C TRP A 22 13.34 6.55 1.16
N LEU A 23 12.49 7.50 1.56
CA LEU A 23 12.44 8.02 2.92
C LEU A 23 11.01 8.40 3.30
N LEU A 24 10.53 7.88 4.41
CA LEU A 24 9.29 8.31 5.05
C LEU A 24 9.61 9.08 6.33
N ARG A 25 8.93 10.22 6.49
CA ARG A 25 8.97 11.05 7.70
C ARG A 25 7.58 11.20 8.28
N GLU A 26 7.48 10.96 9.58
CA GLU A 26 6.27 11.20 10.37
C GLU A 26 6.42 12.50 11.15
N TYR A 27 5.36 13.31 11.13
CA TYR A 27 5.29 14.57 11.86
C TYR A 27 4.06 14.57 12.79
N LYS A 28 4.33 14.84 14.06
CA LYS A 28 3.34 14.99 15.13
C LYS A 28 2.72 16.38 15.07
N LYS A 29 1.58 16.54 15.75
CA LYS A 29 0.88 17.84 15.85
C LYS A 29 1.75 18.92 16.51
N SER A 30 2.67 18.53 17.38
CA SER A 30 3.64 19.41 18.05
C SER A 30 4.76 19.90 17.14
N ASP A 31 4.98 19.25 15.99
CA ASP A 31 6.12 19.54 15.15
C ASP A 31 5.85 20.78 14.31
N LYS A 32 6.86 21.65 14.20
CA LYS A 32 6.79 22.81 13.31
C LYS A 32 7.00 22.35 11.87
N LEU A 33 5.92 22.27 11.10
CA LEU A 33 5.99 22.00 9.66
C LEU A 33 6.54 23.22 8.92
N ILE A 34 7.56 22.98 8.09
CA ILE A 34 8.13 23.97 7.19
C ILE A 34 7.85 23.48 5.78
N ILE A 35 7.01 24.21 5.05
CA ILE A 35 6.77 23.94 3.63
C ILE A 35 8.05 24.30 2.88
N LYS A 36 8.58 23.35 2.14
CA LYS A 36 9.71 23.54 1.24
C LYS A 36 9.21 23.39 -0.19
N GLU A 37 9.49 24.39 -1.01
CA GLU A 37 9.34 24.28 -2.46
C GLU A 37 10.49 23.42 -2.98
N LEU A 38 10.20 22.14 -3.21
CA LEU A 38 11.14 21.20 -3.81
C LEU A 38 10.80 21.07 -5.29
N ASN A 39 11.66 21.60 -6.15
CA ASN A 39 11.54 21.45 -7.58
C ASN A 39 12.66 20.55 -8.08
N ASN A 40 12.30 19.50 -8.81
CA ASN A 40 13.23 18.71 -9.60
C ASN A 40 12.87 18.93 -11.07
N PRO A 41 13.68 19.67 -11.86
CA PRO A 41 13.38 19.97 -13.25
C PRO A 41 13.31 18.72 -14.13
N ASP A 42 13.94 17.63 -13.70
CA ASP A 42 13.95 16.35 -14.41
C ASP A 42 12.76 15.46 -14.00
N SER A 43 12.00 15.84 -12.97
CA SER A 43 10.82 15.09 -12.55
C SER A 43 9.63 15.36 -13.46
N GLY A 44 9.07 14.28 -14.02
CA GLY A 44 7.80 14.34 -14.75
C GLY A 44 6.56 14.44 -13.85
N LEU A 45 6.70 14.31 -12.53
CA LEU A 45 5.55 14.26 -11.62
C LEU A 45 4.81 15.60 -11.56
N LYS A 46 3.49 15.53 -11.55
CA LYS A 46 2.61 16.69 -11.43
C LYS A 46 2.03 16.75 -10.02
N PRO A 47 2.11 17.90 -9.32
CA PRO A 47 1.39 18.08 -8.07
C PRO A 47 -0.11 17.84 -8.27
N PHE A 48 -0.65 16.84 -7.59
CA PHE A 48 -2.07 16.49 -7.72
C PHE A 48 -2.69 16.24 -6.33
N PRO A 49 -3.51 17.17 -5.82
CA PRO A 49 -4.15 17.00 -4.52
C PRO A 49 -5.25 15.94 -4.57
N LEU A 50 -5.19 14.97 -3.66
CA LEU A 50 -6.21 13.94 -3.50
C LEU A 50 -7.27 14.37 -2.49
N LYS A 51 -8.52 13.98 -2.75
CA LYS A 51 -9.63 14.14 -1.81
C LYS A 51 -9.96 12.77 -1.20
N PRO A 52 -9.72 12.55 0.10
CA PRO A 52 -10.03 11.26 0.71
C PRO A 52 -11.54 11.02 0.77
N SER A 53 -11.93 9.77 0.60
CA SER A 53 -13.28 9.26 0.88
C SER A 53 -13.16 8.04 1.79
N LYS A 54 -14.10 7.87 2.72
CA LYS A 54 -14.17 6.65 3.53
C LYS A 54 -14.77 5.54 2.68
N ILE A 55 -14.19 4.34 2.77
CA ILE A 55 -14.72 3.09 2.24
C ILE A 55 -14.69 2.09 3.40
N GLU A 56 -15.80 1.38 3.63
CA GLU A 56 -15.86 0.35 4.68
C GLU A 56 -15.55 -1.03 4.08
N GLU A 57 -15.89 -1.22 2.81
CA GLU A 57 -15.72 -2.44 2.04
C GLU A 57 -14.33 -2.50 1.38
N ASP A 58 -13.31 -2.78 2.18
CA ASP A 58 -11.97 -3.14 1.72
C ASP A 58 -11.53 -4.41 2.45
N TYR A 59 -11.51 -5.54 1.74
CA TYR A 59 -11.19 -6.86 2.28
C TYR A 59 -9.82 -7.35 1.76
N PRO A 60 -9.21 -8.38 2.39
CA PRO A 60 -7.98 -8.99 1.88
C PRO A 60 -8.10 -9.44 0.42
N VAL A 61 -6.98 -9.46 -0.30
CA VAL A 61 -6.86 -10.29 -1.51
C VAL A 61 -6.68 -11.75 -1.07
N TRP A 62 -7.26 -12.70 -1.82
CA TRP A 62 -7.24 -14.14 -1.48
C TRP A 62 -5.85 -14.67 -1.12
N ASP A 63 -4.85 -14.37 -1.96
CA ASP A 63 -3.44 -14.73 -1.78
C ASP A 63 -2.59 -13.55 -1.30
N GLY A 64 -3.22 -12.51 -0.74
CA GLY A 64 -2.57 -11.28 -0.30
C GLY A 64 -1.98 -11.32 1.11
N GLY A 65 -2.10 -12.45 1.81
CA GLY A 65 -1.59 -12.63 3.18
C GLY A 65 -2.46 -12.00 4.28
N GLY A 66 -3.65 -11.50 3.95
CA GLY A 66 -4.61 -10.93 4.92
C GLY A 66 -5.62 -11.93 5.48
N LEU A 67 -5.75 -13.12 4.89
CA LEU A 67 -6.60 -14.21 5.37
C LEU A 67 -5.77 -15.19 6.22
N THR A 68 -6.39 -15.76 7.24
CA THR A 68 -5.83 -16.92 7.95
C THR A 68 -6.20 -18.19 7.19
N SER A 69 -5.42 -19.26 7.37
CA SER A 69 -5.77 -20.57 6.78
C SER A 69 -7.14 -21.08 7.23
N GLU A 70 -7.58 -20.74 8.45
CA GLU A 70 -8.92 -21.07 8.94
C GLU A 70 -10.02 -20.32 8.16
N MET A 71 -9.79 -19.03 7.87
CA MET A 71 -10.70 -18.22 7.04
C MET A 71 -10.75 -18.74 5.61
N GLU A 72 -9.60 -19.05 5.02
CA GLU A 72 -9.52 -19.65 3.68
C GLU A 72 -10.30 -20.98 3.63
N ASP A 73 -10.10 -21.87 4.61
CA ASP A 73 -10.83 -23.14 4.72
C ASP A 73 -12.34 -22.94 4.85
N GLU A 74 -12.80 -21.92 5.57
CA GLU A 74 -14.22 -21.59 5.70
C GLU A 74 -14.80 -21.09 4.38
N ILE A 75 -14.10 -20.21 3.68
CA ILE A 75 -14.52 -19.69 2.37
C ILE A 75 -14.59 -20.84 1.35
N LEU A 76 -13.57 -21.71 1.31
CA LEU A 76 -13.57 -22.89 0.44
C LEU A 76 -14.72 -23.85 0.76
N LYS A 77 -15.15 -23.98 2.03
CA LYS A 77 -16.35 -24.77 2.36
C LYS A 77 -17.62 -24.15 1.78
N LEU A 78 -17.73 -22.82 1.82
CA LEU A 78 -18.87 -22.10 1.23
C LEU A 78 -18.91 -22.30 -0.29
N GLU A 79 -17.79 -22.12 -0.98
CA GLU A 79 -17.63 -22.38 -2.41
C GLU A 79 -18.00 -23.83 -2.77
N ASN A 80 -17.42 -24.81 -2.06
CA ASN A 80 -17.68 -26.23 -2.30
C ASN A 80 -19.15 -26.64 -2.03
N SER A 81 -19.85 -25.91 -1.15
CA SER A 81 -21.28 -26.12 -0.89
C SER A 81 -22.20 -25.40 -1.88
N GLY A 82 -21.66 -24.55 -2.76
CA GLY A 82 -22.40 -23.74 -3.73
C GLY A 82 -23.12 -22.54 -3.13
N VAL A 83 -22.75 -22.09 -1.93
CA VAL A 83 -23.32 -20.88 -1.29
C VAL A 83 -22.79 -19.61 -1.95
N ILE A 84 -21.54 -19.63 -2.42
CA ILE A 84 -20.87 -18.60 -3.23
C ILE A 84 -20.19 -19.31 -4.41
N GLU A 85 -19.97 -18.61 -5.53
CA GLU A 85 -19.22 -19.17 -6.68
C GLU A 85 -17.71 -18.94 -6.53
N GLY A 86 -17.33 -17.86 -5.85
CA GLY A 86 -15.95 -17.58 -5.46
C GLY A 86 -15.84 -16.49 -4.38
N TYR A 87 -14.67 -16.41 -3.75
CA TYR A 87 -14.33 -15.38 -2.75
C TYR A 87 -14.75 -13.95 -3.17
N TYR A 88 -14.42 -13.58 -4.40
CA TYR A 88 -14.66 -12.23 -4.95
C TYR A 88 -16.13 -11.92 -5.26
N ASP A 89 -17.05 -12.88 -5.11
CA ASP A 89 -18.49 -12.58 -5.12
C ASP A 89 -18.93 -11.82 -3.86
N THR A 90 -18.12 -11.88 -2.81
CA THR A 90 -18.45 -11.36 -1.48
C THR A 90 -17.44 -10.38 -0.91
N ALA A 91 -16.22 -10.40 -1.42
CA ALA A 91 -15.11 -9.61 -0.92
C ALA A 91 -14.52 -8.73 -2.02
N ASP A 92 -14.72 -7.42 -1.87
CA ASP A 92 -14.10 -6.39 -2.71
C ASP A 92 -12.85 -5.82 -2.04
N ASN A 93 -11.76 -5.74 -2.80
CA ASN A 93 -10.56 -5.00 -2.41
C ASN A 93 -10.50 -3.66 -3.16
N GLN A 94 -10.10 -2.60 -2.47
CA GLN A 94 -10.00 -1.26 -3.04
C GLN A 94 -8.62 -1.02 -3.63
N TYR A 95 -8.58 -0.79 -4.95
CA TYR A 95 -7.37 -0.43 -5.68
C TYR A 95 -7.13 1.09 -5.67
N GLY A 96 -5.88 1.49 -5.96
CA GLY A 96 -5.49 2.91 -6.03
C GLY A 96 -4.78 3.39 -4.77
N HIS A 97 -4.77 4.71 -4.55
CA HIS A 97 -4.17 5.29 -3.32
C HIS A 97 -5.08 5.03 -2.13
N LYS A 98 -4.56 4.47 -1.04
CA LYS A 98 -5.34 4.31 0.20
C LYS A 98 -4.50 4.35 1.45
N LEU A 99 -5.16 4.71 2.56
CA LEU A 99 -4.63 4.74 3.92
C LEU A 99 -5.49 3.83 4.80
N GLY A 100 -4.88 2.81 5.38
CA GLY A 100 -5.55 1.71 6.08
C GLY A 100 -6.12 0.67 5.11
N GLY A 101 -6.86 -0.30 5.67
CA GLY A 101 -7.44 -1.41 4.91
C GLY A 101 -6.44 -2.54 4.65
N TYR A 102 -6.56 -3.21 3.51
CA TYR A 102 -5.72 -4.37 3.15
C TYR A 102 -4.96 -4.13 1.85
N PRO A 103 -3.69 -4.51 1.69
CA PRO A 103 -2.93 -4.23 0.46
C PRO A 103 -3.59 -4.84 -0.79
N SER A 104 -3.59 -4.08 -1.90
CA SER A 104 -4.18 -4.53 -3.19
C SER A 104 -3.13 -5.14 -4.13
N PHE A 105 -2.43 -6.20 -3.68
CA PHE A 105 -1.35 -6.78 -4.48
C PHE A 105 -1.85 -7.28 -5.85
N CYS A 106 -1.07 -7.02 -6.90
CA CYS A 106 -1.29 -7.55 -8.26
C CYS A 106 -0.57 -8.90 -8.50
N GLN A 107 0.25 -9.31 -7.54
CA GLN A 107 0.98 -10.58 -7.46
C GLN A 107 0.65 -11.21 -6.08
N PRO A 108 1.03 -12.46 -5.81
CA PRO A 108 0.89 -13.01 -4.47
C PRO A 108 1.50 -12.09 -3.41
N GLY A 109 0.82 -11.98 -2.27
CA GLY A 109 1.20 -11.07 -1.20
C GLY A 109 2.58 -11.36 -0.62
N VAL A 110 3.18 -10.34 -0.03
CA VAL A 110 4.49 -10.44 0.62
C VAL A 110 4.39 -10.38 2.14
N TYR A 111 5.33 -11.04 2.79
CA TYR A 111 5.50 -10.96 4.22
C TYR A 111 6.49 -9.84 4.59
N PHE A 112 5.98 -8.73 5.13
CA PHE A 112 6.79 -7.57 5.53
C PHE A 112 7.73 -7.80 6.71
N GLY A 113 7.61 -8.93 7.41
CA GLY A 113 8.33 -9.25 8.64
C GLY A 113 7.42 -9.34 9.86
N ASN A 114 7.96 -9.85 10.96
CA ASN A 114 7.21 -9.99 12.21
C ASN A 114 6.79 -8.62 12.73
N ASP A 115 5.56 -8.54 13.24
CA ASP A 115 4.97 -7.32 13.82
C ASP A 115 4.81 -6.15 12.85
N PHE A 116 5.05 -6.34 11.54
CA PHE A 116 4.73 -5.33 10.52
C PHE A 116 3.27 -5.43 10.10
N GLU A 117 2.61 -4.27 10.08
CA GLU A 117 1.24 -4.11 9.61
C GLU A 117 1.22 -3.18 8.40
N PHE A 118 0.41 -3.50 7.40
CA PHE A 118 0.15 -2.60 6.29
C PHE A 118 -0.47 -1.29 6.79
N VAL A 119 0.03 -0.15 6.29
CA VAL A 119 -0.48 1.17 6.68
C VAL A 119 -1.11 1.91 5.51
N PHE A 120 -0.46 1.97 4.35
CA PHE A 120 -0.99 2.66 3.18
C PHE A 120 -0.30 2.21 1.90
N GLN A 121 -0.91 2.55 0.77
CA GLN A 121 -0.32 2.31 -0.55
C GLN A 121 -0.48 3.54 -1.46
N ILE A 122 0.44 3.66 -2.40
CA ILE A 122 0.43 4.68 -3.46
C ILE A 122 0.48 3.93 -4.78
N ALA A 123 -0.56 4.07 -5.59
CA ALA A 123 -0.68 3.40 -6.88
C ALA A 123 -0.19 4.32 -8.02
N SER A 124 0.01 3.74 -9.20
CA SER A 124 0.21 4.54 -10.42
C SER A 124 -1.02 5.44 -10.66
N ASP A 125 -0.78 6.67 -11.12
CA ASP A 125 -1.79 7.71 -11.29
C ASP A 125 -1.43 8.66 -12.43
N ASP A 126 -2.16 8.53 -13.53
CA ASP A 126 -1.99 9.35 -14.75
C ASP A 126 -2.16 10.85 -14.49
N LYS A 127 -3.01 11.25 -13.54
CA LYS A 127 -3.23 12.68 -13.23
C LYS A 127 -2.02 13.29 -12.54
N ALA A 128 -1.36 12.51 -11.70
CA ALA A 128 -0.08 12.88 -11.09
C ALA A 128 1.12 12.64 -12.04
N ASN A 129 0.89 12.06 -13.22
CA ASN A 129 1.94 11.56 -14.11
C ASN A 129 2.91 10.60 -13.38
N LEU A 130 2.36 9.80 -12.46
CA LEU A 130 3.10 8.83 -11.66
C LEU A 130 2.88 7.44 -12.26
N ASN A 131 3.91 6.89 -12.90
CA ASN A 131 3.93 5.50 -13.29
C ASN A 131 4.93 4.74 -12.42
N ILE A 132 4.46 3.72 -11.72
CA ILE A 132 5.28 2.87 -10.86
C ILE A 132 5.63 1.62 -11.68
N VAL A 133 6.83 1.58 -12.25
CA VAL A 133 7.33 0.46 -13.09
C VAL A 133 6.36 0.14 -14.24
N ASP A 134 5.51 -0.88 -14.13
CA ASP A 134 4.45 -1.22 -15.09
C ASP A 134 3.08 -1.16 -14.39
N SER A 135 2.53 0.05 -14.27
CA SER A 135 1.24 0.32 -13.61
C SER A 135 1.13 -0.25 -12.19
N GLY A 136 2.24 -0.31 -11.48
CA GLY A 136 2.37 -0.91 -10.16
C GLY A 136 1.85 -0.05 -9.01
N THR A 137 2.11 -0.55 -7.80
CA THR A 137 1.73 0.06 -6.53
C THR A 137 2.85 -0.11 -5.51
N MET A 138 3.14 0.96 -4.78
CA MET A 138 4.04 0.99 -3.63
C MET A 138 3.25 0.76 -2.34
N TYR A 139 3.73 -0.13 -1.48
CA TYR A 139 3.12 -0.52 -0.22
C TYR A 139 4.02 -0.15 0.95
N PHE A 140 3.43 0.39 2.00
CA PHE A 140 4.15 0.84 3.18
C PHE A 140 3.60 0.15 4.41
N ALA A 141 4.46 -0.57 5.11
CA ALA A 141 4.15 -1.28 6.34
C ALA A 141 4.95 -0.70 7.51
N LYS A 142 4.35 -0.70 8.70
CA LYS A 142 4.99 -0.22 9.92
C LYS A 142 5.03 -1.33 10.96
N ASN A 143 6.17 -1.47 11.62
CA ASN A 143 6.31 -2.38 12.74
C ASN A 143 5.57 -1.81 13.96
N ALA A 144 4.58 -2.54 14.47
CA ALA A 144 3.78 -2.12 15.62
C ALA A 144 4.57 -2.01 16.93
N LYS A 145 5.76 -2.64 17.01
CA LYS A 145 6.62 -2.62 18.20
C LYS A 145 7.81 -1.66 18.08
N THR A 146 8.52 -1.69 16.96
CA THR A 146 9.74 -0.88 16.76
C THR A 146 9.47 0.47 16.11
N GLU A 147 8.26 0.68 15.57
CA GLU A 147 7.87 1.83 14.76
C GLU A 147 8.67 1.98 13.45
N GLU A 148 9.45 0.97 13.07
CA GLU A 148 10.21 0.94 11.82
C GLU A 148 9.28 0.80 10.62
N TRP A 149 9.74 1.29 9.46
CA TRP A 149 8.96 1.29 8.23
C TRP A 149 9.64 0.43 7.16
N ASN A 150 8.83 -0.39 6.49
CA ASN A 150 9.21 -1.17 5.32
C ASN A 150 8.41 -0.74 4.09
N PHE A 151 9.09 -0.79 2.95
CA PHE A 151 8.56 -0.54 1.63
C PHE A 151 8.57 -1.82 0.80
N TYR A 152 7.58 -1.97 -0.07
CA TYR A 152 7.59 -2.96 -1.15
C TYR A 152 6.87 -2.40 -2.37
N CYS A 153 7.22 -2.87 -3.57
CA CYS A 153 6.55 -2.51 -4.82
C CYS A 153 6.13 -3.78 -5.56
N ALA A 154 4.89 -3.80 -6.06
CA ALA A 154 4.40 -4.84 -6.97
C ALA A 154 3.87 -4.21 -8.26
N PHE A 155 4.09 -4.87 -9.40
CA PHE A 155 3.72 -4.41 -10.74
C PHE A 155 3.41 -5.61 -11.65
N TYR A 156 2.91 -5.34 -12.86
CA TYR A 156 2.46 -6.35 -13.83
C TYR A 156 3.58 -6.91 -14.71
#